data_AF-F8EXD4-F1
#
_entry.id   AF-F8EXD4-F1
#
_cell.length_a   1.000
_cell.length_b   1.000
_cell.length_c   1.000
_cell.angle_alpha   90.00
_cell.angle_beta   90.00
_cell.angle_gamma   90.00
#
_symmetry.space_group_name_H-M   'P 1'
#
loop_
_entity.id
_entity.type
_entity.pdbx_description
1 polymer ?
#
loop_
_entity_poly.entity_id
_entity_poly.type
_entity_poly.pdbx_seq_one_letter_code
_entity_poly.pdbx_strand_id
1 'polypeptide(L)'
;MHTRYRRAKADRLIARNPVFYKLAEPIFLSRNFQHLRDIVHHDASIADHTVSVAYHSFVIAHAMGLRKHIKELVRGALLHDYFFYDWRYARPRNGKLHGFEHPNEALENARSDFGHLTAIEEDCIRRHMFPLTPVPPVYFESILVCLVDKVVALAELVAAIRINQG
;
A
#
# COMPACT_ATOMS: atom_id res chain seq x y z
N MET A 1 -8.23 2.19 -29.05
CA MET A 1 -8.85 3.41 -28.46
C MET A 1 -9.75 2.97 -27.30
N HIS A 2 -9.16 2.72 -26.11
CA HIS A 2 -9.73 2.41 -24.79
C HIS A 2 -8.48 2.42 -23.87
N THR A 3 -8.27 3.20 -22.80
CA THR A 3 -9.13 4.08 -21.99
C THR A 3 -8.20 5.13 -21.35
N ARG A 4 -7.95 6.26 -22.04
CA ARG A 4 -7.46 7.49 -21.37
C ARG A 4 -8.68 8.08 -20.66
N TYR A 5 -8.81 7.90 -19.34
CA TYR A 5 -9.67 8.63 -18.36
C TYR A 5 -10.22 7.71 -17.26
N ARG A 6 -9.36 7.25 -16.35
CA ARG A 6 -9.62 7.46 -14.93
C ARG A 6 -8.42 8.29 -14.48
N ARG A 7 -8.63 9.53 -13.99
CA ARG A 7 -7.63 10.11 -13.07
C ARG A 7 -7.38 9.01 -12.04
N ALA A 8 -6.15 8.52 -11.88
CA ALA A 8 -5.92 7.38 -11.01
C ALA A 8 -6.47 7.71 -9.61
N LYS A 9 -7.10 6.74 -8.95
CA LYS A 9 -7.66 6.93 -7.61
C LYS A 9 -6.59 7.51 -6.68
N ALA A 10 -5.35 7.05 -6.85
CA ALA A 10 -4.16 7.60 -6.23
C ALA A 10 -4.02 9.12 -6.39
N ASP A 11 -4.05 9.65 -7.62
CA ASP A 11 -3.85 11.09 -7.89
C ASP A 11 -4.90 11.95 -7.17
N ARG A 12 -6.16 11.48 -7.13
CA ARG A 12 -7.23 12.18 -6.43
C ARG A 12 -6.99 12.22 -4.92
N LEU A 13 -6.56 11.11 -4.32
CA LEU A 13 -6.33 11.02 -2.87
C LEU A 13 -5.09 11.82 -2.45
N ILE A 14 -4.02 11.76 -3.24
CA ILE A 14 -2.80 12.55 -3.05
C ILE A 14 -3.12 14.05 -3.04
N ALA A 15 -3.98 14.52 -3.94
CA ALA A 15 -4.36 15.94 -4.02
C ALA A 15 -5.37 16.39 -2.94
N ARG A 16 -5.97 15.49 -2.15
CA ARG A 16 -7.04 15.85 -1.19
C ARG A 16 -6.56 16.59 0.04
N ASN A 17 -5.31 16.40 0.46
CA ASN A 17 -4.80 17.00 1.68
C ASN A 17 -3.31 17.38 1.50
N PRO A 18 -2.92 18.66 1.68
CA PRO A 18 -1.55 19.11 1.43
C PRO A 18 -0.53 18.52 2.42
N VAL A 19 -0.94 18.19 3.65
CA VAL A 19 -0.06 17.55 4.63
C VAL A 19 0.20 16.10 4.22
N PHE A 20 -0.85 15.37 3.82
CA PHE A 20 -0.70 14.02 3.29
C PHE A 20 0.19 14.02 2.04
N TYR A 21 -0.06 14.93 1.09
CA TYR A 21 0.76 15.10 -0.11
C TYR A 21 2.25 15.24 0.25
N LYS A 22 2.59 16.15 1.16
CA LYS A 22 3.98 16.40 1.57
C LYS A 22 4.65 15.18 2.20
N LEU A 23 3.90 14.34 2.91
CA LEU A 23 4.43 13.10 3.48
C LEU A 23 4.60 12.00 2.42
N ALA A 24 3.68 11.92 1.47
CA ALA A 24 3.65 10.89 0.44
C ALA A 24 4.60 11.19 -0.73
N GLU A 25 4.82 12.46 -1.07
CA GLU A 25 5.54 12.93 -2.25
C GLU A 25 6.87 12.22 -2.51
N PRO A 26 7.78 12.02 -1.52
CA PRO A 26 9.07 11.37 -1.78
C PRO A 26 8.96 9.92 -2.28
N ILE A 27 7.91 9.22 -1.85
CA ILE A 27 7.64 7.84 -2.28
C ILE A 27 6.81 7.87 -3.56
N PHE A 28 5.74 8.65 -3.56
CA PHE A 28 4.77 8.73 -4.65
C PHE A 28 5.43 9.12 -5.97
N LEU A 29 6.35 10.09 -5.98
CA LEU A 29 7.04 10.54 -7.20
C LEU A 29 8.23 9.66 -7.61
N SER A 30 8.57 8.63 -6.83
CA SER A 30 9.71 7.77 -7.17
C SER A 30 9.41 6.98 -8.46
N ARG A 31 10.47 6.72 -9.26
CA ARG A 31 10.32 5.99 -10.53
C ARG A 31 9.68 4.61 -10.34
N ASN A 32 10.13 3.88 -9.33
CA ASN A 32 9.64 2.53 -9.06
C ASN A 32 8.22 2.55 -8.48
N PHE A 33 7.85 3.56 -7.68
CA PHE A 33 6.46 3.71 -7.26
C PHE A 33 5.53 4.01 -8.44
N GLN A 34 5.97 4.80 -9.42
CA GLN A 34 5.19 5.03 -10.65
C GLN A 34 4.98 3.75 -11.46
N HIS A 35 5.92 2.80 -11.41
CA HIS A 35 5.76 1.49 -12.05
C HIS A 35 4.61 0.65 -11.44
N LEU A 36 4.31 0.84 -10.14
CA LEU A 36 3.20 0.15 -9.47
C LEU A 36 1.83 0.53 -10.05
N ARG A 37 1.73 1.62 -10.82
CA ARG A 37 0.49 2.05 -11.50
C ARG A 37 0.11 1.11 -12.64
N ASP A 38 1.09 0.40 -13.19
CA ASP A 38 0.90 -0.50 -14.34
C ASP A 38 0.62 -1.95 -13.90
N ILE A 39 0.71 -2.24 -12.59
CA ILE A 39 0.50 -3.58 -12.03
C ILE A 39 -0.89 -3.65 -11.42
N VAL A 40 -1.70 -4.58 -11.93
CA VAL A 40 -3.09 -4.76 -11.51
C VAL A 40 -3.17 -5.42 -10.13
N HIS A 41 -4.00 -4.84 -9.27
CA HIS A 41 -4.41 -5.32 -7.97
C HIS A 41 -5.95 -5.27 -7.89
N HIS A 42 -6.61 -6.42 -8.04
CA HIS A 42 -8.07 -6.51 -8.26
C HIS A 42 -8.55 -5.71 -9.48
N ASP A 43 -9.37 -4.65 -9.31
CA ASP A 43 -9.77 -3.71 -10.39
C ASP A 43 -8.96 -2.40 -10.39
N ALA A 44 -7.99 -2.30 -9.49
CA ALA A 44 -7.14 -1.14 -9.27
C ALA A 44 -5.69 -1.46 -9.64
N SER A 45 -4.80 -0.48 -9.55
CA SER A 45 -3.35 -0.72 -9.56
C SER A 45 -2.82 -0.90 -8.13
N ILE A 46 -1.63 -1.50 -7.97
CA ILE A 46 -0.95 -1.53 -6.66
C ILE A 46 -0.78 -0.10 -6.12
N ALA A 47 -0.47 0.87 -6.99
CA ALA A 47 -0.37 2.28 -6.60
C ALA A 47 -1.71 2.84 -6.06
N ASP A 48 -2.83 2.53 -6.71
CA ASP A 48 -4.16 2.97 -6.24
C ASP A 48 -4.52 2.36 -4.88
N HIS A 49 -4.21 1.07 -4.69
CA HIS A 49 -4.44 0.35 -3.44
C HIS A 49 -3.62 0.96 -2.29
N THR A 50 -2.30 1.00 -2.43
CA THR A 50 -1.36 1.51 -1.42
C THR A 50 -1.61 2.97 -1.05
N VAL A 51 -1.90 3.84 -2.02
CA VAL A 51 -2.28 5.24 -1.73
C VAL A 51 -3.62 5.31 -0.99
N SER A 52 -4.58 4.45 -1.32
CA SER A 52 -5.84 4.36 -0.59
C SER A 52 -5.61 3.96 0.87
N VAL A 53 -4.80 2.92 1.12
CA VAL A 53 -4.46 2.49 2.48
C VAL A 53 -3.76 3.61 3.26
N ALA A 54 -2.75 4.24 2.65
CA ALA A 54 -2.00 5.33 3.28
C ALA A 54 -2.88 6.53 3.61
N TYR A 55 -3.76 6.96 2.69
CA TYR A 55 -4.63 8.11 2.90
C TYR A 55 -5.65 7.88 4.02
N HIS A 56 -6.32 6.73 4.03
CA HIS A 56 -7.32 6.44 5.07
C HIS A 56 -6.66 6.24 6.43
N SER A 57 -5.51 5.58 6.49
CA SER A 57 -4.71 5.46 7.73
C SER A 57 -4.32 6.85 8.25
N PHE A 58 -3.84 7.75 7.38
CA PHE A 58 -3.52 9.13 7.73
C PHE A 58 -4.72 9.89 8.31
N VAL A 59 -5.90 9.77 7.68
CA VAL A 59 -7.12 10.45 8.14
C VAL A 59 -7.55 9.93 9.51
N ILE A 60 -7.54 8.60 9.71
CA ILE A 60 -7.91 7.98 10.99
C ILE A 60 -6.93 8.41 12.10
N ALA A 61 -5.62 8.33 11.85
CA ALA A 61 -4.62 8.76 12.81
C ALA A 61 -4.75 10.24 13.18
N HIS A 62 -5.07 11.11 12.20
CA HIS A 62 -5.35 12.52 12.45
C HIS A 62 -6.59 12.75 13.30
N ALA A 63 -7.67 12.02 13.03
CA ALA A 63 -8.92 12.12 13.78
C ALA A 63 -8.76 11.65 15.23
N MET A 64 -7.90 10.65 15.46
CA MET A 64 -7.57 10.14 16.81
C MET A 64 -6.54 10.98 17.55
N GLY A 65 -5.99 12.04 16.95
CA GLY A 65 -4.93 12.86 17.54
C GLY A 65 -3.55 12.18 17.59
N LEU A 66 -3.37 11.03 16.92
CA LEU A 66 -2.15 10.23 16.94
C LEU A 66 -1.18 10.68 15.84
N ARG A 67 -0.47 11.79 16.10
CA ARG A 67 0.40 12.43 15.10
C ARG A 67 1.89 12.13 15.24
N LYS A 68 2.29 11.46 16.33
CA LYS A 68 3.70 11.26 16.70
C LYS A 68 4.51 10.57 15.60
N HIS A 69 3.96 9.50 15.01
CA HIS A 69 4.62 8.69 13.98
C HIS A 69 3.87 8.73 12.65
N ILE A 70 3.24 9.87 12.34
CA ILE A 70 2.42 10.00 11.13
C ILE A 70 3.23 9.86 9.84
N LYS A 71 4.51 10.23 9.88
CA LYS A 71 5.41 10.11 8.74
C LYS A 71 5.70 8.64 8.45
N GLU A 72 6.04 7.89 9.50
CA GLU A 72 6.30 6.46 9.47
C GLU A 72 5.04 5.68 9.06
N LEU A 73 3.86 6.08 9.54
CA LEU A 73 2.58 5.52 9.12
C LEU A 73 2.37 5.67 7.61
N VAL A 74 2.49 6.90 7.09
CA VAL A 74 2.24 7.17 5.67
C VAL A 74 3.27 6.45 4.79
N ARG A 75 4.55 6.52 5.16
CA ARG A 75 5.63 5.88 4.40
C ARG A 75 5.53 4.35 4.45
N GLY A 76 5.30 3.76 5.62
CA GLY A 76 5.08 2.32 5.77
C GLY A 76 3.86 1.84 5.00
N ALA A 77 2.75 2.58 5.04
CA ALA A 77 1.54 2.26 4.30
C ALA A 77 1.71 2.35 2.77
N LEU A 78 2.50 3.31 2.26
CA LEU A 78 2.79 3.39 0.81
C LEU A 78 3.69 2.24 0.34
N LEU A 79 4.47 1.65 1.23
CA LEU A 79 5.48 0.64 0.91
C LEU A 79 5.05 -0.80 1.23
N HIS A 80 3.89 -1.03 1.84
CA HIS A 80 3.51 -2.37 2.31
C HIS A 80 3.43 -3.41 1.18
N ASP A 81 2.96 -2.98 0.01
CA ASP A 81 2.82 -3.77 -1.22
C ASP A 81 3.86 -3.37 -2.30
N TYR A 82 5.07 -2.97 -1.89
CA TYR A 82 6.12 -2.46 -2.79
C TYR A 82 6.85 -3.58 -3.59
N PHE A 83 6.09 -4.37 -4.35
CA PHE A 83 6.58 -5.42 -5.25
C PHE A 83 6.18 -5.16 -6.70
N PHE A 84 6.95 -5.70 -7.65
CA PHE A 84 6.89 -5.27 -9.05
C PHE A 84 6.43 -6.37 -10.03
N TYR A 85 5.48 -7.21 -9.60
CA TYR A 85 4.94 -8.29 -10.45
C TYR A 85 3.44 -8.49 -10.25
N ASP A 86 2.76 -8.99 -11.28
CA ASP A 86 1.35 -9.42 -11.18
C ASP A 86 1.28 -10.82 -10.55
N TRP A 87 0.75 -10.89 -9.33
CA TRP A 87 0.69 -12.12 -8.54
C TRP A 87 -0.18 -13.24 -9.16
N ARG A 88 -1.01 -12.91 -10.16
CA ARG A 88 -1.84 -13.88 -10.89
C ARG A 88 -1.05 -14.69 -11.91
N TYR A 89 0.05 -14.12 -12.40
CA TYR A 89 0.88 -14.70 -13.47
C TYR A 89 2.32 -14.97 -13.04
N ALA A 90 2.78 -14.34 -11.95
CA ALA A 90 4.13 -14.44 -11.45
C ALA A 90 4.16 -14.75 -9.95
N ARG A 91 5.33 -15.19 -9.48
CA ARG A 91 5.59 -15.50 -8.07
C ARG A 91 6.70 -14.60 -7.53
N PRO A 92 6.78 -14.44 -6.19
CA PRO A 92 7.92 -13.81 -5.54
C PRO A 92 9.27 -14.38 -6.00
N ARG A 93 10.35 -13.60 -5.82
CA ARG A 93 11.72 -13.99 -6.23
C ARG A 93 12.17 -15.37 -5.75
N ASN A 94 11.67 -15.82 -4.59
CA ASN A 94 12.02 -17.12 -4.02
C ASN A 94 11.08 -18.28 -4.41
N GLY A 95 10.12 -18.04 -5.31
CA GLY A 95 9.17 -19.03 -5.84
C GLY A 95 8.04 -19.46 -4.88
N LYS A 96 7.99 -18.92 -3.65
CA LYS A 96 6.97 -19.28 -2.65
C LYS A 96 5.61 -18.65 -2.97
N LEU A 97 4.64 -18.94 -2.12
CA LEU A 97 3.28 -18.40 -2.24
C LEU A 97 3.30 -16.89 -1.97
N HIS A 98 2.71 -16.13 -2.90
CA HIS A 98 2.65 -14.67 -2.87
C HIS A 98 2.22 -14.12 -1.51
N GLY A 99 1.10 -14.59 -0.95
CA GLY A 99 0.53 -14.07 0.30
C GLY A 99 1.43 -14.20 1.55
N PHE A 100 2.45 -15.07 1.51
CA PHE A 100 3.38 -15.26 2.63
C PHE A 100 4.70 -14.53 2.45
N GLU A 101 5.01 -14.10 1.23
CA GLU A 101 6.37 -13.67 0.88
C GLU A 101 6.46 -12.27 0.28
N HIS A 102 5.40 -11.76 -0.34
CA HIS A 102 5.43 -10.38 -0.81
C HIS A 102 5.75 -9.35 0.28
N PRO A 103 5.42 -9.55 1.59
CA PRO A 103 5.86 -8.61 2.62
C PRO A 103 7.39 -8.53 2.75
N ASN A 104 8.09 -9.66 2.54
CA ASN A 104 9.55 -9.69 2.56
C ASN A 104 10.13 -9.05 1.29
N GLU A 105 9.57 -9.38 0.12
CA GLU A 105 10.02 -8.80 -1.14
C GLU A 105 9.78 -7.29 -1.19
N ALA A 106 8.63 -6.83 -0.69
CA ALA A 106 8.32 -5.42 -0.54
C ALA A 106 9.32 -4.72 0.40
N LEU A 107 9.67 -5.35 1.52
CA LEU A 107 10.66 -4.81 2.45
C LEU A 107 12.05 -4.71 1.84
N GLU A 108 12.49 -5.73 1.09
CA GLU A 108 13.77 -5.73 0.38
C GLU A 108 13.82 -4.63 -0.67
N ASN A 109 12.77 -4.49 -1.48
CA ASN A 109 12.67 -3.46 -2.51
C ASN A 109 12.64 -2.05 -1.89
N ALA A 110 11.87 -1.86 -0.81
CA ALA A 110 11.78 -0.58 -0.11
C ALA A 110 13.14 -0.16 0.50
N ARG A 111 13.88 -1.10 1.09
CA ARG A 111 15.23 -0.85 1.61
C ARG A 111 16.22 -0.53 0.49
N SER A 112 16.10 -1.21 -0.66
CA SER A 112 16.93 -0.96 -1.83
C SER A 112 16.74 0.46 -2.38
N ASP A 113 15.49 0.91 -2.49
CA ASP A 113 15.17 2.21 -3.12
C ASP A 113 15.30 3.40 -2.16
N PHE A 114 14.99 3.20 -0.88
CA PHE A 114 14.86 4.30 0.09
C PHE A 114 15.82 4.21 1.29
N GLY A 115 16.71 3.22 1.30
CA GLY A 115 17.72 3.02 2.32
C GLY A 115 17.13 2.58 3.66
N HIS A 116 17.58 3.21 4.75
CA HIS A 116 17.14 2.86 6.10
C HIS A 116 15.64 3.12 6.29
N LEU A 117 14.95 2.12 6.87
CA LEU A 117 13.57 2.20 7.31
C LEU A 117 13.53 2.10 8.84
N THR A 118 12.62 2.85 9.44
CA THR A 118 12.37 2.79 10.89
C THR A 118 11.69 1.48 11.26
N ALA A 119 11.78 1.10 12.54
CA ALA A 119 11.12 -0.11 13.03
C ALA A 119 9.60 -0.12 12.77
N ILE A 120 8.94 1.05 12.80
CA ILE A 120 7.51 1.18 12.50
C ILE A 120 7.23 0.92 11.02
N GLU A 121 8.01 1.52 10.12
CA GLU A 121 7.86 1.32 8.67
C GLU A 121 8.11 -0.14 8.28
N GLU A 122 9.16 -0.75 8.82
CA GLU A 122 9.46 -2.16 8.55
C GLU A 122 8.36 -3.10 9.06
N ASP A 123 7.76 -2.79 10.21
CA ASP A 123 6.68 -3.58 10.78
C ASP A 123 5.37 -3.41 9.99
N CYS A 124 5.07 -2.20 9.52
CA CYS A 124 3.96 -1.95 8.59
C CYS A 124 4.10 -2.83 7.35
N ILE A 125 5.29 -2.85 6.74
CA ILE A 125 5.53 -3.63 5.52
C ILE A 125 5.50 -5.12 5.82
N ARG A 126 6.25 -5.60 6.81
CA ARG A 126 6.43 -7.04 7.02
C ARG A 126 5.21 -7.73 7.62
N ARG A 127 4.35 -7.01 8.35
CA ARG A 127 3.27 -7.61 9.16
C ARG A 127 1.87 -7.21 8.73
N HIS A 128 1.71 -6.43 7.65
CA HIS A 128 0.38 -6.06 7.18
C HIS A 128 -0.46 -7.29 6.80
N MET A 129 0.14 -8.41 6.38
CA MET A 129 -0.62 -9.62 6.02
C MET A 129 -1.17 -10.44 7.21
N PHE A 130 -1.00 -10.02 8.46
CA PHE A 130 -1.67 -10.68 9.59
C PHE A 130 -3.21 -10.70 9.38
N PRO A 131 -3.92 -11.82 9.64
CA PRO A 131 -3.47 -13.07 10.26
C PRO A 131 -2.94 -14.15 9.29
N LEU A 132 -2.84 -13.86 7.99
CA LEU A 132 -2.27 -14.81 7.02
C LEU A 132 -0.79 -15.10 7.34
N THR A 133 -0.01 -14.05 7.58
CA THR A 133 1.31 -14.19 8.21
C THR A 133 1.12 -14.28 9.73
N PRO A 134 1.69 -15.29 10.40
CA PRO A 134 1.35 -15.61 11.79
C PRO A 134 1.87 -14.60 12.83
N VAL A 135 2.75 -13.69 12.43
CA VAL A 135 3.35 -12.70 13.33
C VAL A 135 2.52 -11.41 13.31
N PRO A 136 1.88 -11.01 14.43
CA PRO A 136 1.03 -9.82 14.46
C PRO A 136 1.84 -8.52 14.44
N PRO A 137 1.29 -7.41 13.90
CA PRO A 137 1.87 -6.07 14.03
C PRO A 137 2.01 -5.66 15.50
N VAL A 138 3.10 -4.95 15.84
CA VAL A 138 3.38 -4.52 17.23
C VAL A 138 3.20 -3.03 17.46
N TYR A 139 3.34 -2.22 16.40
CA TYR A 139 3.11 -0.78 16.49
C TYR A 139 1.66 -0.45 16.15
N PHE A 140 1.14 0.61 16.77
CA PHE A 140 -0.21 1.08 16.49
C PHE A 140 -0.39 1.41 15.01
N GLU A 141 0.62 2.05 14.41
CA GLU A 141 0.65 2.39 12.99
C GLU A 141 0.54 1.15 12.11
N SER A 142 1.29 0.10 12.43
CA SER A 142 1.25 -1.19 11.72
C SER A 142 -0.10 -1.89 11.88
N ILE A 143 -0.71 -1.84 13.08
CA ILE A 143 -2.06 -2.38 13.33
C ILE A 143 -3.07 -1.64 12.46
N LEU A 144 -2.98 -0.31 12.41
CA LEU A 144 -3.87 0.52 11.62
C LEU A 144 -3.72 0.22 10.12
N VAL A 145 -2.49 0.16 9.60
CA VAL A 145 -2.21 -0.21 8.20
C VAL A 145 -2.76 -1.59 7.89
N CYS A 146 -2.49 -2.56 8.75
CA CYS A 146 -3.00 -3.93 8.62
C CYS A 146 -4.53 -3.92 8.52
N LEU A 147 -5.26 -3.23 9.40
CA LEU A 147 -6.73 -3.21 9.35
C LEU A 147 -7.27 -2.48 8.12
N VAL A 148 -6.71 -1.30 7.81
CA VAL A 148 -7.16 -0.46 6.68
C VAL A 148 -6.91 -1.16 5.34
N ASP A 149 -5.79 -1.87 5.21
CA ASP A 149 -5.47 -2.71 4.05
C ASP A 149 -6.62 -3.66 3.71
N LYS A 150 -7.09 -4.47 4.66
CA LYS A 150 -8.19 -5.44 4.42
C LYS A 150 -9.48 -4.74 4.04
N VAL A 151 -9.80 -3.61 4.67
CA VAL A 151 -11.01 -2.83 4.38
C VAL A 151 -10.96 -2.28 2.95
N VAL A 152 -9.81 -1.73 2.54
CA VAL A 152 -9.60 -1.19 1.20
C VAL A 152 -9.63 -2.32 0.16
N ALA A 153 -8.90 -3.42 0.38
CA ALA A 153 -8.88 -4.58 -0.51
C ALA A 153 -10.28 -5.19 -0.70
N LEU A 154 -11.06 -5.32 0.39
CA LEU A 154 -12.44 -5.80 0.31
C LEU A 154 -13.34 -4.85 -0.50
N ALA A 155 -13.19 -3.53 -0.30
CA ALA A 155 -13.96 -2.55 -1.06
C ALA A 155 -13.62 -2.57 -2.57
N GLU A 156 -12.34 -2.75 -2.90
CA GLU A 156 -11.86 -2.90 -4.29
C GLU A 156 -12.37 -4.20 -4.92
N LEU A 157 -12.33 -5.32 -4.19
CA LEU A 157 -12.90 -6.58 -4.66
C LEU A 157 -14.40 -6.49 -4.93
N VAL A 158 -15.17 -5.86 -4.04
CA VAL A 158 -16.62 -5.67 -4.21
C VAL A 158 -16.92 -4.77 -5.41
N ALA A 159 -16.13 -3.71 -5.63
CA ALA A 159 -16.24 -2.86 -6.79
C ALA A 159 -15.96 -3.64 -8.10
N ALA A 160 -14.92 -4.46 -8.10
CA ALA A 160 -14.54 -5.32 -9.23
C ALA A 160 -15.68 -6.29 -9.62
N ILE A 161 -16.29 -6.96 -8.64
CA ILE A 161 -17.38 -7.92 -8.87
C ILE A 161 -18.60 -7.23 -9.49
N ARG A 162 -18.95 -6.02 -9.01
CA ARG A 162 -20.12 -5.28 -9.53
C ARG A 162 -19.95 -4.86 -10.98
N ILE A 163 -18.73 -4.49 -11.39
CA ILE A 163 -18.45 -4.10 -12.78
C ILE A 163 -18.58 -5.31 -13.72
N ASN A 164 -18.18 -6.50 -13.29
CA ASN A 164 -18.25 -7.71 -14.12
C ASN A 164 -19.66 -8.31 -14.26
N GLN A 165 -20.67 -7.75 -13.59
CA GLN A 165 -22.06 -8.20 -13.64
C GLN A 165 -23.01 -7.22 -14.38
N GLY A 166 -22.48 -6.12 -14.94
CA GLY A 166 -23.24 -5.13 -15.72
C GLY A 166 -22.76 -5.06 -17.16
#